data_AF-A0A8T7A300-F1
#
_entry.id   AF-A0A8T7A300-F1
#
_cell.length_a   1.000
_cell.length_b   1.000
_cell.length_c   1.000
_cell.angle_alpha   90.00
_cell.angle_beta   90.00
_cell.angle_gamma   90.00
#
_symmetry.space_group_name_H-M   'P 1'
#
loop_
_entity.id
_entity.type
_entity.pdbx_description
1 polymer ?
#
loop_
_entity_poly.entity_id
_entity_poly.type
_entity_poly.pdbx_seq_one_letter_code
_entity_poly.pdbx_strand_id
1 'polypeptide(L)'
;MQKIRLINAGLCIAMMLFISSASFAGGETIKSPILDRVKVLHKIPENLSSLSLEQLHSERETRQRDLTVIRQASDEPEVAKQQLLKTIMAHDDMRLKIVDVIPVMIEDYEIEGKFRDSLLGYSNTFDVDIRNAREDVHTIEDYKSYDFRFSAVYMSMMFKFNENPEFHKKLVADLQDPDTPIGMYRKELDESYAKVEHDKYLIQNIYSVNELEQAITAIDEEISKRKQAEL
;
A
#
# COMPACT_ATOMS: atom_id res chain seq x y z
N MET A 1 -10.52 28.18 30.89
CA MET A 1 -9.87 26.89 30.57
C MET A 1 -10.79 26.13 29.63
N GLN A 2 -10.56 26.26 28.33
CA GLN A 2 -11.37 25.62 27.30
C GLN A 2 -10.42 25.28 26.15
N LYS A 3 -9.84 24.08 26.18
CA LYS A 3 -9.14 23.49 25.03
C LYS A 3 -9.29 21.98 25.11
N ILE A 4 -9.35 21.37 23.93
CA ILE A 4 -9.34 19.94 23.62
C ILE A 4 -10.73 19.28 23.54
N ARG A 5 -11.48 19.61 22.49
CA ARG A 5 -12.41 18.68 21.81
C ARG A 5 -12.55 19.12 20.35
N LEU A 6 -11.57 18.79 19.51
CA LEU A 6 -11.70 18.99 18.05
C LEU A 6 -10.71 18.20 17.19
N ILE A 7 -10.15 17.09 17.68
CA ILE A 7 -9.19 16.27 16.89
C ILE A 7 -9.73 14.88 16.49
N ASN A 8 -10.81 14.38 17.09
CA ASN A 8 -11.16 12.95 16.92
C ASN A 8 -12.15 12.60 15.79
N ALA A 9 -12.70 13.56 15.04
CA ALA A 9 -13.61 13.25 13.93
C ALA A 9 -12.90 13.13 12.57
N GLY A 10 -11.77 13.81 12.38
CA GLY A 10 -11.05 13.82 11.08
C GLY A 10 -10.12 12.62 10.85
N LEU A 11 -9.71 11.93 11.92
CA LEU A 11 -8.73 10.83 11.83
C LEU A 11 -9.36 9.50 11.38
N CYS A 12 -10.63 9.26 11.72
CA CYS A 12 -11.37 8.05 11.30
C CYS A 12 -11.71 8.09 9.80
N ILE A 13 -11.94 9.30 9.28
CA ILE A 13 -12.17 9.55 7.85
C ILE A 13 -10.87 9.34 7.06
N ALA A 14 -9.72 9.76 7.59
CA ALA A 14 -8.42 9.54 6.94
C ALA A 14 -8.04 8.05 6.87
N MET A 15 -8.34 7.23 7.88
CA MET A 15 -8.02 5.79 7.87
C MET A 15 -8.80 4.97 6.84
N MET A 16 -10.05 5.32 6.54
CA MET A 16 -10.78 4.73 5.40
C MET A 16 -10.57 5.47 4.07
N LEU A 17 -10.08 6.72 4.09
CA LEU A 17 -9.71 7.50 2.90
C LEU A 17 -8.23 7.40 2.50
N PHE A 18 -7.41 6.57 3.14
CA PHE A 18 -6.04 6.31 2.66
C PHE A 18 -5.99 5.48 1.35
N ILE A 19 -7.08 5.46 0.57
CA ILE A 19 -7.15 4.88 -0.78
C ILE A 19 -7.14 5.96 -1.88
N SER A 20 -7.42 7.25 -1.61
CA SER A 20 -7.59 8.23 -2.70
C SER A 20 -6.59 9.39 -2.67
N SER A 21 -5.47 9.25 -3.40
CA SER A 21 -4.80 10.41 -4.02
C SER A 21 -3.82 10.04 -5.14
N ALA A 22 -4.19 9.20 -6.12
CA ALA A 22 -3.54 9.22 -7.45
C ALA A 22 -4.28 8.49 -8.59
N SER A 23 -5.61 8.31 -8.57
CA SER A 23 -6.31 7.69 -9.70
C SER A 23 -7.07 8.74 -10.52
N PHE A 24 -6.31 9.59 -11.22
CA PHE A 24 -6.85 10.29 -12.38
C PHE A 24 -6.56 9.45 -13.62
N ALA A 25 -7.63 8.99 -14.28
CA ALA A 25 -7.58 8.28 -15.54
C ALA A 25 -6.97 9.19 -16.61
N GLY A 26 -5.76 8.85 -17.04
CA GLY A 26 -5.03 9.50 -18.11
C GLY A 26 -3.78 8.71 -18.47
N GLY A 27 -3.92 7.72 -19.36
CA GLY A 27 -2.86 7.24 -20.26
C GLY A 27 -1.60 6.57 -19.71
N GLU A 28 -1.27 6.61 -18.42
CA GLU A 28 -0.03 6.06 -17.87
C GLU A 28 -0.30 5.16 -16.66
N THR A 29 0.19 3.90 -16.74
CA THR A 29 0.27 2.84 -15.72
C THR A 29 -0.79 2.84 -14.60
N ILE A 30 -1.62 1.79 -14.55
CA ILE A 30 -2.60 1.59 -13.47
C ILE A 30 -1.86 1.59 -12.12
N LYS A 31 -2.08 2.66 -11.36
CA LYS A 31 -1.52 2.82 -10.02
C LYS A 31 -2.27 1.94 -9.03
N SER A 32 -1.55 1.14 -8.25
CA SER A 32 -2.11 0.34 -7.16
C SER A 32 -2.00 1.11 -5.84
N PRO A 33 -3.13 1.42 -5.18
CA PRO A 33 -3.14 2.06 -3.86
C PRO A 33 -2.28 1.34 -2.81
N ILE A 34 -2.17 0.00 -2.90
CA ILE A 34 -1.40 -0.82 -1.97
C ILE A 34 0.09 -0.84 -2.33
N LEU A 35 0.45 -0.95 -3.61
CA LEU A 35 1.86 -1.06 -4.02
C LEU A 35 2.59 0.29 -4.11
N ASP A 36 1.91 1.37 -4.53
CA ASP A 36 2.58 2.62 -4.93
C ASP A 36 2.96 3.53 -3.74
N ARG A 37 2.61 3.13 -2.53
CA ARG A 37 2.88 3.90 -1.30
C ARG A 37 4.06 3.32 -0.54
N VAL A 38 5.29 3.46 -1.04
CA VAL A 38 6.45 3.76 -0.18
C VAL A 38 7.54 4.39 -1.06
N LYS A 39 8.17 5.48 -0.60
CA LYS A 39 9.23 6.21 -1.34
C LYS A 39 10.46 6.35 -0.45
N VAL A 40 11.50 5.58 -0.73
CA VAL A 40 12.88 5.91 -0.36
C VAL A 40 13.71 5.61 -1.61
N LEU A 41 14.41 6.60 -2.13
CA LEU A 41 15.20 6.49 -3.35
C LEU A 41 16.66 6.72 -2.99
N HIS A 42 17.52 5.72 -3.21
CA HIS A 42 18.98 5.93 -3.18
C HIS A 42 19.43 6.36 -4.58
N LYS A 43 18.93 7.52 -5.03
CA LYS A 43 19.23 8.03 -6.38
C LYS A 43 20.73 8.15 -6.60
N ILE A 44 21.17 7.76 -7.79
CA ILE A 44 22.48 8.10 -8.33
C ILE A 44 22.62 9.64 -8.31
N PRO A 45 23.72 10.20 -7.75
CA PRO A 45 23.95 11.64 -7.80
C PRO A 45 23.96 12.10 -9.27
N GLU A 46 23.10 13.06 -9.61
CA GLU A 46 22.87 13.48 -11.01
C GLU A 46 24.12 14.09 -11.70
N ASN A 47 25.21 14.34 -10.96
CA ASN A 47 26.40 15.00 -11.51
C ASN A 47 27.73 14.50 -10.91
N LEU A 48 28.04 13.21 -11.05
CA LEU A 48 29.29 12.60 -10.58
C LEU A 48 30.56 13.32 -11.09
N SER A 49 30.51 13.87 -12.31
CA SER A 49 31.61 14.64 -12.92
C SER A 49 31.98 15.92 -12.16
N SER A 50 31.08 16.44 -11.34
CA SER A 50 31.31 17.67 -10.55
C SER A 50 31.99 17.43 -9.19
N LEU A 51 32.05 16.17 -8.73
CA LEU A 51 32.66 15.81 -7.46
C LEU A 51 34.19 15.72 -7.59
N SER A 52 34.94 16.00 -6.53
CA SER A 52 36.39 15.73 -6.46
C SER A 52 36.66 14.22 -6.35
N LEU A 53 37.90 13.80 -6.62
CA LEU A 53 38.28 12.38 -6.49
C LEU A 53 38.08 11.87 -5.06
N GLU A 54 38.39 12.71 -4.07
CA GLU A 54 38.22 12.42 -2.64
C GLU A 54 36.73 12.30 -2.26
N GLN A 55 35.87 13.16 -2.84
CA GLN A 55 34.41 13.06 -2.69
C GLN A 55 33.86 11.79 -3.34
N LEU A 56 34.33 11.41 -4.53
CA LEU A 56 33.94 10.16 -5.19
C LEU A 56 34.30 8.93 -4.33
N HIS A 57 35.50 8.89 -3.75
CA HIS A 57 35.92 7.81 -2.86
C HIS A 57 35.06 7.73 -1.59
N SER A 58 34.76 8.88 -0.95
CA SER A 58 33.90 8.93 0.24
C SER A 58 32.46 8.47 -0.04
N GLU A 59 31.88 8.89 -1.18
CA GLU A 59 30.55 8.48 -1.59
C GLU A 59 30.46 6.98 -1.94
N ARG A 60 31.54 6.43 -2.51
CA ARG A 60 31.69 4.99 -2.75
C ARG A 60 31.70 4.20 -1.45
N GLU A 61 32.52 4.60 -0.48
CA GLU A 61 32.63 3.91 0.82
C GLU A 61 31.33 3.94 1.61
N THR A 62 30.60 5.05 1.56
CA THR A 62 29.29 5.19 2.20
C THR A 62 28.29 4.20 1.58
N ARG A 63 28.17 4.18 0.25
CA ARG A 63 27.27 3.25 -0.45
C ARG A 63 27.67 1.79 -0.26
N GLN A 64 28.96 1.49 -0.21
CA GLN A 64 29.45 0.13 0.02
C GLN A 64 29.11 -0.36 1.44
N ARG A 65 29.18 0.52 2.45
CA ARG A 65 28.70 0.21 3.82
C ARG A 65 27.21 -0.06 3.82
N ASP A 66 26.41 0.81 3.23
CA ASP A 66 24.96 0.67 3.17
C ASP A 66 24.56 -0.64 2.46
N LEU A 67 25.20 -0.95 1.33
CA LEU A 67 25.01 -2.20 0.58
C LEU A 67 25.32 -3.44 1.42
N THR A 68 26.38 -3.39 2.22
CA THR A 68 26.80 -4.51 3.08
C THR A 68 25.80 -4.75 4.20
N VAL A 69 25.33 -3.69 4.85
CA VAL A 69 24.32 -3.76 5.92
C VAL A 69 23.01 -4.34 5.38
N ILE A 70 22.58 -3.91 4.19
CA ILE A 70 21.33 -4.36 3.58
C ILE A 70 21.43 -5.82 3.10
N ARG A 71 22.52 -6.22 2.42
CA ARG A 71 22.70 -7.61 1.95
C ARG A 71 22.74 -8.64 3.07
N GLN A 72 23.23 -8.26 4.26
CA GLN A 72 23.20 -9.14 5.44
C GLN A 72 21.78 -9.36 5.98
N ALA A 73 20.83 -8.52 5.57
CA ALA A 73 19.45 -8.52 6.06
C ALA A 73 18.41 -8.96 5.01
N SER A 74 18.78 -9.20 3.75
CA SER A 74 17.83 -9.37 2.63
C SER A 74 17.79 -10.77 2.04
N ASP A 75 16.57 -11.27 1.82
CA ASP A 75 16.26 -12.38 0.92
C ASP A 75 16.46 -11.98 -0.56
N GLU A 76 16.50 -12.96 -1.48
CA GLU A 76 16.57 -12.70 -2.93
C GLU A 76 15.33 -11.90 -3.43
N PRO A 77 15.49 -10.94 -4.38
CA PRO A 77 14.41 -10.05 -4.82
C PRO A 77 13.13 -10.76 -5.30
N GLU A 78 13.26 -11.87 -6.02
CA GLU A 78 12.11 -12.62 -6.54
C GLU A 78 11.39 -13.39 -5.44
N VAL A 79 12.14 -13.93 -4.47
CA VAL A 79 11.56 -14.58 -3.28
C VAL A 79 10.76 -13.55 -2.46
N ALA A 80 11.32 -12.36 -2.26
CA ALA A 80 10.65 -11.30 -1.54
C ALA A 80 9.38 -10.82 -2.26
N LYS A 81 9.42 -10.63 -3.58
CA LYS A 81 8.22 -10.28 -4.39
C LYS A 81 7.11 -11.31 -4.27
N GLN A 82 7.46 -12.60 -4.34
CA GLN A 82 6.48 -13.68 -4.17
C GLN A 82 5.89 -13.68 -2.76
N GLN A 83 6.72 -13.43 -1.74
CA GLN A 83 6.26 -13.30 -0.36
C GLN A 83 5.34 -12.10 -0.18
N LEU A 84 5.67 -10.93 -0.74
CA LEU A 84 4.78 -9.76 -0.72
C LEU A 84 3.45 -10.05 -1.42
N LEU A 85 3.47 -10.66 -2.62
CA LEU A 85 2.22 -11.02 -3.31
C LEU A 85 1.35 -11.92 -2.44
N LYS A 86 1.94 -12.94 -1.82
CA LYS A 86 1.24 -13.84 -0.91
C LYS A 86 0.64 -13.09 0.29
N THR A 87 1.39 -12.16 0.90
CA THR A 87 0.92 -11.36 2.03
C THR A 87 -0.21 -10.40 1.62
N ILE A 88 -0.12 -9.78 0.44
CA ILE A 88 -1.17 -8.95 -0.14
C ILE A 88 -2.44 -9.78 -0.37
N MET A 89 -2.33 -10.96 -0.98
CA MET A 89 -3.47 -11.86 -1.20
C MET A 89 -4.14 -12.29 0.10
N ALA A 90 -3.36 -12.56 1.15
CA ALA A 90 -3.90 -12.85 2.47
C ALA A 90 -4.60 -11.64 3.10
N HIS A 91 -4.13 -10.41 2.85
CA HIS A 91 -4.82 -9.19 3.28
C HIS A 91 -6.12 -8.98 2.50
N ASP A 92 -6.16 -9.27 1.20
CA ASP A 92 -7.40 -9.18 0.42
C ASP A 92 -8.43 -10.23 0.84
N ASP A 93 -8.01 -11.40 1.30
CA ASP A 93 -8.92 -12.37 1.93
C ASP A 93 -9.60 -11.78 3.17
N MET A 94 -8.87 -10.96 3.93
CA MET A 94 -9.48 -10.22 5.05
C MET A 94 -10.44 -9.16 4.53
N ARG A 95 -10.07 -8.39 3.49
CA ARG A 95 -10.97 -7.39 2.86
C ARG A 95 -12.25 -8.02 2.29
N LEU A 96 -12.19 -9.25 1.78
CA LEU A 96 -13.34 -9.97 1.24
C LEU A 96 -14.35 -10.38 2.33
N LYS A 97 -13.96 -10.43 3.61
CA LYS A 97 -14.91 -10.67 4.71
C LYS A 97 -15.99 -9.59 4.83
N ILE A 98 -15.83 -8.45 4.14
CA ILE A 98 -16.90 -7.45 4.05
C ILE A 98 -18.22 -8.03 3.52
N VAL A 99 -18.14 -9.09 2.71
CA VAL A 99 -19.30 -9.86 2.22
C VAL A 99 -20.18 -10.34 3.38
N ASP A 100 -19.54 -10.83 4.45
CA ASP A 100 -20.21 -11.38 5.64
C ASP A 100 -20.60 -10.28 6.63
N VAL A 101 -19.84 -9.19 6.67
CA VAL A 101 -20.10 -8.06 7.59
C VAL A 101 -21.30 -7.23 7.14
N ILE A 102 -21.51 -7.05 5.84
CA ILE A 102 -22.61 -6.23 5.30
C ILE A 102 -23.99 -6.72 5.76
N PRO A 103 -24.35 -8.02 5.63
CA PRO A 103 -25.64 -8.54 6.11
C PRO A 103 -25.85 -8.31 7.62
N VAL A 104 -24.80 -8.52 8.42
CA VAL A 104 -24.85 -8.31 9.88
C VAL A 104 -25.09 -6.83 10.19
N MET A 105 -24.38 -5.92 9.51
CA MET A 105 -24.62 -4.48 9.67
C MET A 105 -26.04 -4.06 9.26
N ILE A 106 -26.59 -4.66 8.21
CA ILE A 106 -27.98 -4.41 7.79
C ILE A 106 -28.96 -4.78 8.91
N GLU A 107 -28.73 -5.92 9.55
CA GLU A 107 -29.56 -6.39 10.66
C GLU A 107 -29.38 -5.51 11.91
N ASP A 108 -28.14 -5.34 12.39
CA ASP A 108 -27.81 -4.60 13.61
C ASP A 108 -28.24 -3.12 13.53
N TYR A 109 -28.25 -2.54 12.33
CA TYR A 109 -28.59 -1.14 12.11
C TYR A 109 -30.01 -0.96 11.57
N GLU A 110 -30.79 -2.05 11.47
CA GLU A 110 -32.18 -2.05 11.01
C GLU A 110 -32.32 -1.32 9.66
N ILE A 111 -31.41 -1.59 8.72
CA ILE A 111 -31.35 -0.91 7.43
C ILE A 111 -32.40 -1.48 6.49
N GLU A 112 -33.26 -0.61 5.96
CA GLU A 112 -34.36 -1.01 5.08
C GLU A 112 -34.34 -0.31 3.70
N GLY A 113 -35.18 -0.82 2.79
CA GLY A 113 -35.46 -0.21 1.50
C GLY A 113 -34.26 -0.16 0.55
N LYS A 114 -34.24 0.88 -0.31
CA LYS A 114 -33.26 0.99 -1.41
C LYS A 114 -31.80 1.00 -0.93
N PHE A 115 -31.54 1.49 0.28
CA PHE A 115 -30.19 1.52 0.81
C PHE A 115 -29.73 0.11 1.17
N ARG A 116 -30.57 -0.68 1.87
CA ARG A 116 -30.35 -2.11 2.10
C ARG A 116 -30.05 -2.86 0.79
N ASP A 117 -30.89 -2.67 -0.22
CA ASP A 117 -30.72 -3.34 -1.51
C ASP A 117 -29.39 -2.97 -2.19
N SER A 118 -28.95 -1.71 -2.05
CA SER A 118 -27.65 -1.26 -2.55
C SER A 118 -26.49 -1.96 -1.82
N LEU A 119 -26.58 -2.10 -0.49
CA LEU A 119 -25.55 -2.77 0.31
C LEU A 119 -25.43 -4.25 -0.04
N LEU A 120 -26.55 -4.95 -0.18
CA LEU A 120 -26.56 -6.33 -0.64
C LEU A 120 -26.02 -6.47 -2.07
N GLY A 121 -26.28 -5.49 -2.93
CA GLY A 121 -25.67 -5.39 -4.25
C GLY A 121 -24.14 -5.37 -4.18
N TYR A 122 -23.56 -4.52 -3.32
CA TYR A 122 -22.11 -4.49 -3.12
C TYR A 122 -21.57 -5.80 -2.53
N SER A 123 -22.25 -6.38 -1.54
CA SER A 123 -21.87 -7.68 -0.96
C SER A 123 -21.80 -8.75 -2.06
N ASN A 124 -22.81 -8.83 -2.93
CA ASN A 124 -22.81 -9.76 -4.06
C ASN A 124 -21.68 -9.48 -5.07
N THR A 125 -21.39 -8.21 -5.39
CA THR A 125 -20.26 -7.85 -6.27
C THR A 125 -18.92 -8.29 -5.66
N PHE A 126 -18.72 -8.16 -4.34
CA PHE A 126 -17.52 -8.67 -3.69
C PHE A 126 -17.46 -10.21 -3.73
N ASP A 127 -18.56 -10.88 -3.42
CA ASP A 127 -18.64 -12.33 -3.32
C ASP A 127 -18.44 -13.04 -4.67
N VAL A 128 -18.97 -12.44 -5.74
CA VAL A 128 -18.93 -13.02 -7.08
C VAL A 128 -17.81 -12.40 -7.91
N ASP A 129 -17.90 -11.11 -8.23
CA ASP A 129 -17.04 -10.51 -9.24
C ASP A 129 -15.60 -10.34 -8.75
N ILE A 130 -15.43 -9.84 -7.53
CA ILE A 130 -14.09 -9.62 -6.95
C ILE A 130 -13.45 -10.96 -6.59
N ARG A 131 -14.16 -11.87 -5.94
CA ARG A 131 -13.61 -13.18 -5.59
C ARG A 131 -13.19 -13.98 -6.83
N ASN A 132 -13.99 -13.98 -7.90
CA ASN A 132 -13.61 -14.65 -9.15
C ASN A 132 -12.35 -14.01 -9.77
N ALA A 133 -12.29 -12.67 -9.83
CA ALA A 133 -11.11 -11.98 -10.38
C ALA A 133 -9.84 -12.21 -9.56
N ARG A 134 -9.96 -12.56 -8.27
CA ARG A 134 -8.82 -12.92 -7.41
C ARG A 134 -8.15 -14.22 -7.86
N GLU A 135 -8.89 -15.15 -8.46
CA GLU A 135 -8.34 -16.44 -8.93
C GLU A 135 -7.33 -16.26 -10.07
N ASP A 136 -7.46 -15.16 -10.84
CA ASP A 136 -6.58 -14.82 -11.95
C ASP A 136 -5.28 -14.11 -11.51
N VAL A 137 -5.11 -13.81 -10.22
CA VAL A 137 -3.94 -13.09 -9.71
C VAL A 137 -2.79 -14.06 -9.40
N HIS A 138 -1.76 -14.03 -10.25
CA HIS A 138 -0.57 -14.88 -10.09
C HIS A 138 0.73 -14.10 -9.91
N THR A 139 0.73 -12.83 -10.30
CA THR A 139 1.88 -11.93 -10.21
C THR A 139 1.48 -10.57 -9.61
N ILE A 140 2.49 -9.78 -9.22
CA ILE A 140 2.32 -8.39 -8.78
C ILE A 140 1.69 -7.51 -9.88
N GLU A 141 1.91 -7.83 -11.16
CA GLU A 141 1.33 -7.06 -12.26
C GLU A 141 -0.17 -7.37 -12.43
N ASP A 142 -0.55 -8.65 -12.39
CA ASP A 142 -1.96 -9.07 -12.40
C ASP A 142 -2.73 -8.40 -11.26
N TYR A 143 -2.08 -8.36 -10.08
CA TYR A 143 -2.62 -7.76 -8.87
C TYR A 143 -3.03 -6.30 -9.04
N LYS A 144 -2.29 -5.47 -9.78
CA LYS A 144 -2.63 -4.03 -9.95
C LYS A 144 -4.01 -3.84 -10.55
N SER A 145 -4.33 -4.64 -11.56
CA SER A 145 -5.62 -4.57 -12.24
C SER A 145 -6.76 -5.05 -11.33
N TYR A 146 -6.51 -6.09 -10.54
CA TYR A 146 -7.44 -6.60 -9.53
C TYR A 146 -7.67 -5.59 -8.40
N ASP A 147 -6.62 -5.02 -7.82
CA ASP A 147 -6.68 -4.03 -6.74
C ASP A 147 -7.44 -2.77 -7.17
N PHE A 148 -7.29 -2.35 -8.43
CA PHE A 148 -8.08 -1.28 -8.99
C PHE A 148 -9.59 -1.59 -8.97
N ARG A 149 -9.99 -2.80 -9.41
CA ARG A 149 -11.39 -3.23 -9.40
C ARG A 149 -11.93 -3.32 -7.98
N PHE A 150 -11.17 -3.96 -7.08
CA PHE A 150 -11.52 -4.04 -5.66
C PHE A 150 -11.76 -2.65 -5.09
N SER A 151 -10.81 -1.75 -5.28
CA SER A 151 -10.86 -0.38 -4.76
C SER A 151 -12.02 0.41 -5.35
N ALA A 152 -12.35 0.23 -6.63
CA ALA A 152 -13.49 0.91 -7.25
C ALA A 152 -14.83 0.50 -6.62
N VAL A 153 -15.02 -0.80 -6.35
CA VAL A 153 -16.24 -1.29 -5.67
C VAL A 153 -16.30 -0.77 -4.23
N TYR A 154 -15.18 -0.85 -3.52
CA TYR A 154 -15.09 -0.36 -2.13
C TYR A 154 -15.39 1.14 -2.03
N MET A 155 -14.81 1.95 -2.92
CA MET A 155 -15.08 3.39 -2.99
C MET A 155 -16.55 3.67 -3.30
N SER A 156 -17.15 2.95 -4.24
CA SER A 156 -18.58 3.12 -4.57
C SER A 156 -19.47 2.84 -3.35
N MET A 157 -19.16 1.79 -2.59
CA MET A 157 -19.85 1.49 -1.33
C MET A 157 -19.65 2.59 -0.28
N MET A 158 -18.43 3.11 -0.12
CA MET A 158 -18.17 4.24 0.80
C MET A 158 -18.96 5.50 0.42
N PHE A 159 -19.08 5.80 -0.88
CA PHE A 159 -19.93 6.90 -1.33
C PHE A 159 -21.39 6.67 -0.94
N LYS A 160 -21.89 5.44 -1.09
CA LYS A 160 -23.25 5.08 -0.68
C LYS A 160 -23.47 5.23 0.82
N PHE A 161 -22.47 4.92 1.63
CA PHE A 161 -22.51 5.14 3.08
C PHE A 161 -22.68 6.63 3.40
N ASN A 162 -21.91 7.50 2.75
CA ASN A 162 -21.94 8.94 2.99
C ASN A 162 -23.27 9.60 2.56
N GLU A 163 -23.97 9.03 1.58
CA GLU A 163 -25.33 9.47 1.20
C GLU A 163 -26.39 9.20 2.28
N ASN A 164 -26.05 8.45 3.34
CA ASN A 164 -26.96 8.05 4.42
C ASN A 164 -26.39 8.51 5.79
N PRO A 165 -26.60 9.77 6.21
CA PRO A 165 -25.87 10.37 7.34
C PRO A 165 -26.06 9.68 8.70
N GLU A 166 -27.28 9.24 9.02
CA GLU A 166 -27.55 8.55 10.30
C GLU A 166 -26.86 7.18 10.36
N PHE A 167 -26.91 6.42 9.25
CA PHE A 167 -26.13 5.20 9.10
C PHE A 167 -24.63 5.49 9.23
N HIS A 168 -24.12 6.49 8.51
CA HIS A 168 -22.70 6.83 8.51
C HIS A 168 -22.21 7.20 9.91
N LYS A 169 -23.01 7.94 10.69
CA LYS A 169 -22.69 8.30 12.07
C LYS A 169 -22.59 7.07 12.97
N LYS A 170 -23.52 6.11 12.86
CA LYS A 170 -23.47 4.86 13.63
C LYS A 170 -22.26 4.02 13.23
N LEU A 171 -22.06 3.85 11.92
CA LEU A 171 -20.90 3.16 11.35
C LEU A 171 -19.57 3.71 11.91
N VAL A 172 -19.37 5.03 11.87
CA VAL A 172 -18.14 5.69 12.36
C VAL A 172 -17.91 5.44 13.85
N ALA A 173 -18.97 5.37 14.66
CA ALA A 173 -18.85 5.05 16.08
C ALA A 173 -18.41 3.59 16.28
N ASP A 174 -19.09 2.65 15.62
CA ASP A 174 -18.86 1.21 15.77
C ASP A 174 -17.49 0.78 15.23
N LEU A 175 -16.97 1.45 14.20
CA LEU A 175 -15.59 1.24 13.72
C LEU A 175 -14.50 1.48 14.78
N GLN A 176 -14.81 2.22 15.84
CA GLN A 176 -13.88 2.43 16.96
C GLN A 176 -14.05 1.39 18.07
N ASP A 177 -15.10 0.58 18.00
CA ASP A 177 -15.42 -0.43 19.00
C ASP A 177 -15.12 -1.85 18.46
N PRO A 178 -14.05 -2.51 18.92
CA PRO A 178 -13.66 -3.83 18.43
C PRO A 178 -14.63 -4.95 18.77
N ASP A 179 -15.62 -4.70 19.64
CA ASP A 179 -16.66 -5.68 19.99
C ASP A 179 -17.83 -5.66 19.00
N THR A 180 -17.88 -4.69 18.09
CA THR A 180 -18.86 -4.65 16.99
C THR A 180 -18.36 -5.43 15.76
N PRO A 181 -19.25 -5.97 14.91
CA PRO A 181 -18.84 -6.68 13.71
C PRO A 181 -17.93 -5.86 12.78
N ILE A 182 -18.26 -4.59 12.56
CA ILE A 182 -17.47 -3.71 11.69
C ILE A 182 -16.16 -3.24 12.35
N GLY A 183 -16.15 -3.04 13.66
CA GLY A 183 -14.93 -2.69 14.39
C GLY A 183 -13.95 -3.86 14.49
N MET A 184 -14.45 -5.09 14.69
CA MET A 184 -13.64 -6.31 14.62
C MET A 184 -13.05 -6.49 13.21
N TYR A 185 -13.88 -6.36 12.17
CA TYR A 185 -13.42 -6.39 10.79
C TYR A 185 -12.31 -5.36 10.50
N ARG A 186 -12.50 -4.10 10.91
CA ARG A 186 -11.50 -3.05 10.78
C ARG A 186 -10.19 -3.40 11.51
N LYS A 187 -10.27 -3.95 12.72
CA LYS A 187 -9.07 -4.37 13.47
C LYS A 187 -8.29 -5.45 12.70
N GLU A 188 -8.97 -6.47 12.18
CA GLU A 188 -8.33 -7.53 11.38
C GLU A 188 -7.70 -6.98 10.09
N LEU A 189 -8.34 -5.99 9.46
CA LEU A 189 -7.77 -5.28 8.31
C LEU A 189 -6.49 -4.52 8.68
N ASP A 190 -6.51 -3.75 9.76
CA ASP A 190 -5.35 -2.97 10.22
C ASP A 190 -4.18 -3.92 10.54
N GLU A 191 -4.44 -5.03 11.23
CA GLU A 191 -3.43 -6.04 11.59
C GLU A 191 -2.85 -6.77 10.37
N SER A 192 -3.68 -7.11 9.38
CA SER A 192 -3.20 -7.75 8.15
C SER A 192 -2.44 -6.78 7.25
N TYR A 193 -2.87 -5.52 7.15
CA TYR A 193 -2.18 -4.49 6.38
C TYR A 193 -0.80 -4.15 6.96
N ALA A 194 -0.64 -4.18 8.28
CA ALA A 194 0.67 -3.99 8.92
C ALA A 194 1.73 -5.00 8.42
N LYS A 195 1.32 -6.22 8.07
CA LYS A 195 2.21 -7.23 7.47
C LYS A 195 2.58 -6.87 6.04
N VAL A 196 1.63 -6.36 5.26
CA VAL A 196 1.89 -5.85 3.90
C VAL A 196 2.90 -4.71 3.93
N GLU A 197 2.74 -3.75 4.85
CA GLU A 197 3.69 -2.65 5.03
C GLU A 197 5.09 -3.14 5.44
N HIS A 198 5.17 -4.14 6.31
CA HIS A 198 6.44 -4.77 6.67
C HIS A 198 7.13 -5.40 5.46
N ASP A 199 6.43 -6.23 4.67
CA ASP A 199 7.00 -6.90 3.50
C ASP A 199 7.38 -5.91 2.39
N LYS A 200 6.61 -4.82 2.22
CA LYS A 200 6.96 -3.72 1.32
C LYS A 200 8.28 -3.07 1.74
N TYR A 201 8.47 -2.81 3.03
CA TYR A 201 9.72 -2.28 3.55
C TYR A 201 10.91 -3.22 3.28
N LEU A 202 10.74 -4.54 3.44
CA LEU A 202 11.79 -5.53 3.14
C LEU A 202 12.17 -5.54 1.66
N ILE A 203 11.21 -5.52 0.75
CA ILE A 203 11.48 -5.47 -0.70
C ILE A 203 12.18 -4.18 -1.10
N GLN A 204 11.83 -3.06 -0.48
CA GLN A 204 12.51 -1.81 -0.75
C GLN A 204 13.97 -1.85 -0.36
N ASN A 205 14.31 -2.47 0.77
CA ASN A 205 15.70 -2.70 1.12
C ASN A 205 16.42 -3.50 0.02
N ILE A 206 15.77 -4.49 -0.60
CA ILE A 206 16.34 -5.22 -1.74
C ILE A 206 16.52 -4.34 -2.98
N TYR A 207 15.56 -3.47 -3.32
CA TYR A 207 15.76 -2.53 -4.44
C TYR A 207 16.84 -1.50 -4.15
N SER A 208 16.97 -1.07 -2.89
CA SER A 208 18.10 -0.26 -2.44
C SER A 208 19.43 -0.97 -2.68
N VAL A 209 19.52 -2.30 -2.57
CA VAL A 209 20.74 -3.07 -2.97
C VAL A 209 21.09 -2.81 -4.44
N ASN A 210 20.13 -2.98 -5.36
CA ASN A 210 20.38 -2.82 -6.79
C ASN A 210 20.68 -1.35 -7.15
N GLU A 211 19.95 -0.39 -6.57
CA GLU A 211 20.24 1.04 -6.74
C GLU A 211 21.65 1.40 -6.21
N LEU A 212 22.05 0.84 -5.06
CA LEU A 212 23.38 1.03 -4.49
C LEU A 212 24.46 0.39 -5.36
N GLU A 213 24.24 -0.81 -5.90
CA GLU A 213 25.16 -1.48 -6.83
C GLU A 213 25.37 -0.66 -8.10
N GLN A 214 24.29 -0.15 -8.69
CA GLN A 214 24.37 0.73 -9.87
C GLN A 214 25.10 2.04 -9.55
N ALA A 215 24.81 2.64 -8.39
CA ALA A 215 25.50 3.85 -7.96
C ALA A 215 26.99 3.63 -7.69
N ILE A 216 27.36 2.51 -7.05
CA ILE A 216 28.77 2.12 -6.84
C ILE A 216 29.46 1.91 -8.18
N THR A 217 28.82 1.21 -9.12
CA THR A 217 29.36 0.97 -10.47
C THR A 217 29.62 2.29 -11.20
N ALA A 218 28.66 3.21 -11.19
CA ALA A 218 28.82 4.53 -11.84
C ALA A 218 29.95 5.37 -11.20
N ILE A 219 30.12 5.28 -9.87
CA ILE A 219 31.24 5.95 -9.19
C ILE A 219 32.58 5.31 -9.57
N ASP A 220 32.64 3.97 -9.64
CA ASP A 220 33.85 3.24 -10.03
C ASP A 220 34.29 3.53 -11.47
N GLU A 221 33.32 3.67 -12.39
CA GLU A 221 33.56 4.09 -13.76
C GLU A 221 34.14 5.52 -13.85
N GLU A 222 33.57 6.47 -13.11
CA GLU A 222 34.05 7.87 -13.11
C GLU A 222 35.45 7.99 -12.47
N ILE A 223 35.72 7.27 -11.37
CA ILE A 223 37.07 7.21 -10.77
C ILE A 223 38.08 6.65 -11.79
N SER A 224 37.71 5.57 -12.48
CA SER A 224 38.60 4.92 -13.45
C SER A 224 38.89 5.82 -14.65
N LYS A 225 37.86 6.52 -15.16
CA LYS A 225 37.98 7.50 -16.24
C LYS A 225 38.97 8.62 -15.90
N ARG A 226 38.94 9.14 -14.67
CA ARG A 226 39.86 10.21 -14.24
C ARG A 226 41.30 9.72 -14.12
N LYS A 227 41.51 8.52 -13.57
CA LYS A 227 42.85 7.90 -13.51
C LYS A 227 43.46 7.69 -14.90
N GLN A 228 42.64 7.41 -15.91
CA GLN A 228 43.10 7.30 -17.30
C GLN A 228 43.40 8.66 -17.96
N ALA A 229 42.74 9.73 -17.53
CA ALA A 229 42.99 11.09 -18.03
C ALA A 229 44.25 11.75 -17.42
N GLU A 230 44.76 11.19 -16.32
CA GLU A 230 45.99 11.63 -15.63
C GLU A 230 47.26 10.89 -16.12
N LEU A 231 47.11 9.86 -16.98
CA LEU A 231 48.19 9.08 -17.62
C LEU A 231 48.50 9.60 -19.02
#